data_AF-A0ABD0NKW4-F1
#
_entry.id   AF-A0ABD0NKW4-F1
#
_cell.length_a   1.000
_cell.length_b   1.000
_cell.length_c   1.000
_cell.angle_alpha   90.00
_cell.angle_beta   90.00
_cell.angle_gamma   90.00
#
_symmetry.space_group_name_H-M   'P 1'
#
loop_
_entity.id
_entity.type
_entity.pdbx_description
1 polymer ?
#
loop_
_entity_poly.entity_id
_entity_poly.type
_entity_poly.pdbx_seq_one_letter_code
_entity_poly.pdbx_strand_id
1 'polypeptide(L)' 'DGHVEVARLLLDSGAQVNMPADSFESPLTLAACGGHVELAALLIERGANLEEVNDEGYTPLMEAAREGHEEMVALLLAQ' A
#
# COMPACT_ATOMS: atom_id res chain seq x y z
N ASP A 1 4.06 -10.44 4.13
CA ASP A 1 3.12 -11.54 4.46
C ASP A 1 1.62 -11.21 4.34
N GLY A 2 1.22 -9.99 3.97
CA GLY A 2 -0.15 -9.73 3.48
C GLY A 2 -1.29 -10.03 4.47
N HIS A 3 -1.10 -9.85 5.78
CA HIS A 3 -2.11 -10.18 6.80
C HIS A 3 -3.33 -9.23 6.80
N VAL A 4 -4.24 -9.42 5.84
CA VAL A 4 -5.40 -8.55 5.60
C VAL A 4 -6.28 -8.40 6.85
N GLU A 5 -6.61 -9.50 7.53
CA GLU A 5 -7.52 -9.43 8.69
C GLU A 5 -6.90 -8.74 9.91
N VAL A 6 -5.57 -8.81 10.06
CA VAL A 6 -4.87 -8.04 11.09
C VAL A 6 -4.88 -6.55 10.73
N ALA A 7 -4.60 -6.20 9.47
CA ALA A 7 -4.68 -4.83 9.00
C ALA A 7 -6.09 -4.24 9.16
N ARG A 8 -7.13 -5.01 8.83
CA ARG A 8 -8.53 -4.64 9.03
C ARG A 8 -8.81 -4.33 10.49
N LEU A 9 -8.42 -5.22 11.41
CA LEU A 9 -8.62 -5.01 12.84
C LEU A 9 -7.95 -3.74 13.35
N LEU A 10 -6.71 -3.46 12.89
CA LEU A 10 -5.97 -2.24 13.26
C LEU A 10 -6.68 -0.98 12.75
N LEU A 11 -7.09 -0.96 11.49
CA LEU A 11 -7.76 0.17 10.86
C LEU A 11 -9.15 0.41 11.48
N ASP A 12 -9.90 -0.65 11.76
CA ASP A 12 -11.20 -0.58 12.45
C ASP A 12 -11.05 -0.08 13.90
N SER A 13 -9.87 -0.26 14.50
CA SER A 13 -9.53 0.26 15.84
C SER A 13 -8.99 1.70 15.82
N GLY A 14 -8.99 2.36 14.65
CA GLY A 14 -8.56 3.75 14.50
C GLY A 14 -7.07 3.95 14.24
N ALA A 15 -6.34 2.90 13.82
CA ALA A 15 -4.99 3.08 13.29
C ALA A 15 -5.01 3.98 12.04
N GLN A 16 -3.97 4.79 11.87
CA GLN A 16 -3.81 5.63 10.68
C GLN A 16 -3.43 4.76 9.48
N VAL A 17 -4.11 4.98 8.35
CA VAL A 17 -3.84 4.26 7.08
C VAL A 17 -2.56 4.77 6.40
N ASN A 18 -2.25 6.05 6.58
CA ASN A 18 -1.06 6.72 6.04
C ASN A 18 -0.08 6.99 7.18
N MET A 19 1.20 7.09 6.84
CA MET A 19 2.22 7.40 7.82
C MET A 19 2.36 8.91 8.02
N PRO A 20 2.96 9.36 9.14
CA PRO A 20 3.39 10.74 9.28
C PRO A 20 4.39 11.12 8.18
N ALA A 21 4.45 12.40 7.82
CA ALA A 21 5.28 12.90 6.72
C ALA A 21 6.79 12.59 6.85
N ASP A 22 7.28 12.27 8.05
CA ASP A 22 8.68 11.92 8.32
C ASP A 22 8.94 10.41 8.33
N SER A 23 7.95 9.61 7.93
CA SER A 23 8.09 8.16 7.74
C SER A 23 8.46 7.83 6.30
N PHE A 24 9.24 6.78 6.12
CA PHE A 24 9.85 6.44 4.84
C PHE A 24 9.20 5.26 4.11
N GLU A 25 8.19 4.62 4.69
CA GLU A 25 7.48 3.50 4.06
C GLU A 25 5.99 3.58 4.38
N SER A 26 5.16 3.84 3.36
CA SER A 26 3.71 3.80 3.52
C SER A 26 3.23 2.35 3.52
N PRO A 27 2.17 2.00 4.27
CA PRO A 27 1.58 0.66 4.20
C PRO A 27 1.26 0.21 2.77
N LEU A 28 0.87 1.15 1.89
CA LEU A 28 0.55 0.85 0.50
C LEU A 28 1.80 0.57 -0.35
N THR A 29 2.91 1.29 -0.15
CA THR A 29 4.20 0.98 -0.82
C THR A 29 4.70 -0.42 -0.43
N LEU A 30 4.61 -0.79 0.85
CA LEU A 30 4.98 -2.12 1.33
C LEU A 30 4.07 -3.22 0.78
N ALA A 31 2.76 -2.98 0.73
CA ALA A 31 1.82 -3.93 0.11
C ALA A 31 2.10 -4.10 -1.38
N ALA A 32 2.44 -3.02 -2.08
CA ALA A 32 2.79 -3.04 -3.49
C ALA A 32 4.10 -3.79 -3.77
N CYS A 33 5.16 -3.51 -3.02
CA CYS A 33 6.43 -4.22 -3.08
C CYS A 33 6.26 -5.74 -2.85
N GLY A 34 5.41 -6.13 -1.88
CA GLY A 34 5.10 -7.53 -1.58
C GLY A 34 4.05 -8.19 -2.49
N GLY A 35 3.45 -7.48 -3.45
CA GLY A 35 2.39 -8.00 -4.31
C GLY A 35 1.11 -8.39 -3.57
N HIS A 36 0.84 -7.79 -2.40
CA HIS A 36 -0.29 -8.14 -1.53
C HIS A 36 -1.58 -7.43 -1.98
N VAL A 37 -2.16 -7.85 -3.09
CA VAL A 37 -3.29 -7.19 -3.79
C VAL A 37 -4.49 -6.95 -2.86
N GLU A 38 -4.92 -7.96 -2.09
CA GLU A 38 -6.06 -7.82 -1.17
C GLU A 38 -5.79 -6.82 -0.04
N LEU A 39 -4.55 -6.77 0.46
CA LEU A 39 -4.14 -5.80 1.47
C LEU A 39 -4.11 -4.38 0.88
N ALA A 40 -3.56 -4.22 -0.32
CA ALA A 40 -3.55 -2.92 -1.01
C ALA A 40 -4.97 -2.42 -1.28
N ALA A 41 -5.89 -3.30 -1.73
CA ALA A 41 -7.29 -2.94 -1.93
C ALA A 41 -7.95 -2.44 -0.64
N LEU A 42 -7.72 -3.13 0.49
CA LEU A 42 -8.20 -2.67 1.80
C LEU A 42 -7.61 -1.30 2.16
N LEU A 43 -6.29 -1.09 1.99
CA LEU A 43 -5.65 0.18 2.31
C LEU A 43 -6.20 1.33 1.45
N ILE A 44 -6.39 1.10 0.15
CA ILE A 44 -7.00 2.07 -0.78
C ILE A 44 -8.43 2.41 -0.35
N GLU A 45 -9.24 1.40 0.00
CA GLU A 45 -10.61 1.59 0.54
C GLU A 45 -10.60 2.47 1.80
N ARG A 46 -9.55 2.35 2.64
CA ARG A 46 -9.39 3.17 3.85
C ARG A 46 -8.73 4.53 3.61
N GLY A 47 -8.45 4.91 2.36
CA GLY A 47 -7.91 6.23 2.00
C GLY A 47 -6.39 6.32 2.03
N ALA A 48 -5.70 5.23 1.69
CA ALA A 48 -4.25 5.26 1.50
C ALA A 48 -3.84 6.24 0.38
N ASN A 49 -2.73 6.95 0.59
CA ASN A 49 -2.17 7.86 -0.40
C ASN A 49 -1.41 7.09 -1.50
N LEU A 50 -1.94 7.16 -2.72
CA LEU A 50 -1.39 6.49 -3.91
C LEU A 50 -0.06 7.09 -4.40
N GLU A 51 0.25 8.33 -4.01
CA GLU A 51 1.42 9.08 -4.47
C GLU A 51 2.47 9.27 -3.36
N GLU A 52 2.31 8.63 -2.20
CA GLU A 52 3.32 8.62 -1.16
C GLU A 52 4.55 7.84 -1.64
N VAL A 53 5.73 8.43 -1.53
CA VAL A 53 6.98 7.81 -1.96
C VAL A 53 7.72 7.21 -0.77
N ASN A 54 8.40 6.07 -0.99
CA ASN A 54 9.34 5.54 0.00
C ASN A 54 10.66 6.34 0.03
N ASP A 55 11.62 5.92 0.87
CA ASP A 55 12.97 6.52 0.96
C ASP A 55 13.75 6.50 -0.36
N GLU A 56 13.47 5.54 -1.24
CA GLU A 56 14.07 5.45 -2.58
C GLU A 56 13.35 6.34 -3.62
N GLY A 57 12.25 7.00 -3.24
CA GLY A 57 11.48 7.88 -4.13
C GLY A 57 10.47 7.15 -5.01
N TYR A 58 10.13 5.90 -4.70
CA TYR A 58 9.15 5.10 -5.45
C TYR A 58 7.75 5.22 -4.86
N THR A 59 6.76 5.45 -5.72
CA THR A 59 5.35 5.30 -5.37
C THR A 59 4.96 3.82 -5.31
N PRO A 60 3.79 3.45 -4.73
CA PRO A 60 3.28 2.08 -4.78
C PRO A 60 3.22 1.51 -6.19
N LEU A 61 2.84 2.31 -7.19
CA LEU A 61 2.77 1.86 -8.59
C LEU A 61 4.18 1.54 -9.13
N MET A 62 5.18 2.36 -8.80
CA MET A 62 6.56 2.12 -9.21
C MET A 62 7.13 0.85 -8.56
N GLU A 63 6.88 0.64 -7.27
CA GLU A 63 7.26 -0.59 -6.56
C GLU A 63 6.60 -1.83 -7.19
N ALA A 64 5.28 -1.80 -7.40
CA ALA A 64 4.57 -2.91 -8.02
C ALA A 64 5.12 -3.25 -9.41
N ALA A 65 5.44 -2.23 -10.22
CA ALA A 65 6.03 -2.40 -11.54
C ALA A 65 7.48 -2.92 -11.49
N ARG A 66 8.28 -2.46 -10.52
CA ARG A 66 9.67 -2.90 -10.31
C ARG A 66 9.74 -4.38 -9.96
N GLU A 67 8.86 -4.82 -9.07
CA GLU A 67 8.80 -6.21 -8.58
C GLU A 67 8.01 -7.14 -9.52
N GLY A 68 7.34 -6.60 -10.54
CA GLY A 68 6.62 -7.39 -11.55
C GLY A 68 5.25 -7.91 -11.12
N HIS A 69 4.60 -7.25 -10.15
CA HIS A 69 3.28 -7.65 -9.63
C HIS A 69 2.16 -7.12 -10.54
N GLU A 70 1.91 -7.80 -11.67
CA GLU A 70 0.94 -7.36 -12.70
C GLU A 70 -0.47 -7.06 -12.15
N GLU A 71 -1.00 -7.92 -11.28
CA GLU A 71 -2.31 -7.71 -10.66
C GLU A 71 -2.35 -6.48 -9.74
N MET A 72 -1.24 -6.20 -9.05
CA MET A 72 -1.10 -4.99 -8.22
C MET A 72 -1.05 -3.74 -9.10
N VAL A 73 -0.28 -3.78 -10.20
CA VAL A 73 -0.22 -2.69 -11.17
C VAL A 73 -1.62 -2.42 -11.74
N ALA A 74 -2.36 -3.48 -12.11
CA ALA A 74 -3.72 -3.34 -12.59
C ALA A 74 -4.68 -2.72 -11.55
N LEU A 75 -4.57 -3.13 -10.28
CA LEU A 75 -5.35 -2.55 -9.18
C LEU A 75 -5.07 -1.06 -9.02
N LEU A 76 -3.78 -0.67 -8.97
CA LEU A 76 -3.35 0.71 -8.75
C LEU A 76 -3.69 1.64 -9.91
N LEU A 77 -3.63 1.15 -11.16
CA LEU A 77 -4.02 1.93 -12.36
C LEU A 77 -5.54 2.16 -12.46
N ALA A 78 -6.35 1.44 -11.68
CA ALA A 78 -7.81 1.55 -11.69
C ALA A 78 -8.37 2.54 -10.66
N GLN A 79 -7.50 3.17 -9.85
CA GLN A 79 -7.86 4.16 -8.84
C GLN A 79 -7.81 5.59 -9.40
#